data_AF-A0A2K5RXL9-F1
#
_entry.id   AF-A0A2K5RXL9-F1
#
_cell.length_a   1.000
_cell.length_b   1.000
_cell.length_c   1.000
_cell.angle_alpha   90.00
_cell.angle_beta   90.00
_cell.angle_gamma   90.00
#
_symmetry.space_group_name_H-M   'P 1'
#
loop_
_entity.id
_entity.type
_entity.pdbx_description
1 polymer ?
#
loop_
_entity_poly.entity_id
_entity_poly.type
_entity_poly.pdbx_seq_one_letter_code
_entity_poly.pdbx_strand_id
1 'polypeptide(L)' 'MPQYQTWEEFSRAAEKLYLADPMKCLVYKTEQAQDVKKIEKFHSQLMRLMVAKESRNVTMETE' A
#
# COMPACT_ATOMS: atom_id res chain seq x y z
N MET A 1 -3.97 14.05 7.91
CA MET A 1 -3.46 12.84 7.23
C MET A 1 -1.93 12.97 7.19
N PRO A 2 -1.15 11.98 7.66
CA PRO A 2 0.30 12.10 7.71
C PRO A 2 0.89 12.24 6.31
N GLN A 3 1.85 13.14 6.15
CA GLN A 3 2.58 13.36 4.90
C GLN A 3 4.02 12.90 5.08
N TYR A 4 4.51 12.12 4.12
CA TYR A 4 5.88 11.58 4.13
C TYR A 4 6.75 12.34 3.15
N GLN A 5 7.99 12.62 3.56
CA GLN A 5 8.95 13.38 2.74
C GLN A 5 9.85 12.45 1.90
N THR A 6 9.97 11.18 2.27
CA THR A 6 10.80 10.19 1.59
C THR A 6 9.98 8.99 1.14
N TRP A 7 10.40 8.39 0.02
CA TRP A 7 9.79 7.17 -0.51
C TRP A 7 9.93 5.97 0.43
N GLU A 8 11.07 5.82 1.10
CA GLU A 8 11.35 4.67 1.98
C GLU A 8 10.45 4.68 3.22
N GLU A 9 10.24 5.84 3.83
CA GLU A 9 9.33 5.97 4.97
C GLU A 9 7.88 5.75 4.54
N PHE A 10 7.48 6.33 3.42
CA PHE A 10 6.14 6.15 2.86
C PHE A 10 5.83 4.67 2.58
N SER A 11 6.70 3.99 1.82
CA SER A 11 6.47 2.60 1.40
C SER A 11 6.37 1.66 2.59
N ARG A 12 7.27 1.77 3.58
CA ARG A 12 7.21 0.98 4.81
C ARG A 12 5.93 1.24 5.61
N ALA A 13 5.55 2.50 5.76
CA ALA A 13 4.34 2.86 6.49
C ALA A 13 3.06 2.38 5.79
N ALA A 14 3.04 2.46 4.45
CA ALA A 14 1.92 2.02 3.63
C ALA A 14 1.74 0.50 3.67
N GLU A 15 2.81 -0.29 3.61
CA GLU A 15 2.74 -1.75 3.78
C GLU A 15 2.18 -2.13 5.16
N LYS A 16 2.72 -1.52 6.23
CA LYS A 16 2.25 -1.77 7.60
C LYS A 16 0.79 -1.40 7.78
N LEU A 17 0.37 -0.25 7.23
CA LEU A 17 -1.02 0.21 7.31
C LEU A 17 -1.95 -0.73 6.56
N TYR A 18 -1.58 -1.14 5.34
CA TYR A 18 -2.39 -2.04 4.52
C TYR A 18 -2.64 -3.40 5.22
N LEU A 19 -1.63 -3.92 5.91
CA LEU A 19 -1.76 -5.15 6.70
C LEU A 19 -2.73 -4.96 7.88
N ALA A 20 -2.65 -3.84 8.59
CA ALA A 20 -3.48 -3.56 9.76
C ALA A 20 -4.93 -3.16 9.41
N ASP A 21 -5.10 -2.25 8.46
CA ASP A 21 -6.38 -1.66 8.07
C ASP A 21 -6.31 -1.15 6.61
N PRO A 22 -6.73 -1.97 5.64
CA PRO A 22 -6.59 -1.66 4.22
C PRO A 22 -7.47 -0.49 3.76
N MET A 23 -8.40 0.00 4.59
CA MET A 23 -9.29 1.12 4.27
C MET A 23 -8.70 2.49 4.62
N LYS A 24 -7.58 2.53 5.37
CA LYS A 24 -6.88 3.78 5.70
C LYS A 24 -5.92 4.22 4.60
N CYS A 25 -5.78 5.54 4.44
CA CYS A 25 -5.03 6.15 3.33
C CYS A 25 -3.80 6.93 3.82
N LEU A 26 -2.68 6.82 3.09
CA LEU A 26 -1.46 7.64 3.25
C LEU A 26 -1.19 8.43 1.97
N VAL A 27 -0.53 9.59 2.11
CA VAL A 27 -0.22 10.47 0.99
C VAL A 27 1.27 10.73 0.90
N TYR A 28 1.84 10.51 -0.29
CA TYR A 28 3.19 10.89 -0.70
C TYR A 28 3.09 11.78 -1.93
N LYS A 29 3.72 12.96 -1.87
CA LYS A 29 3.78 13.92 -2.98
C LYS A 29 5.24 14.12 -3.37
N THR A 30 5.54 14.04 -4.64
CA THR A 30 6.89 14.19 -5.17
C THR A 30 6.83 14.83 -6.56
N GLU A 31 7.80 15.69 -6.86
CA GLU A 31 8.03 16.25 -8.20
C GLU A 31 9.12 15.47 -8.95
N GLN A 32 9.70 14.44 -8.31
CA GLN A 32 10.83 13.70 -8.85
C GLN A 32 10.37 12.66 -9.87
N ALA A 33 10.73 12.86 -11.15
CA ALA A 33 10.36 11.95 -12.24
C ALA A 33 10.84 10.50 -12.02
N GLN A 34 11.95 10.29 -11.29
CA GLN A 34 12.46 8.96 -10.93
C GLN A 34 11.51 8.15 -10.03
N ASP A 35 10.59 8.81 -9.33
CA ASP A 35 9.67 8.14 -8.41
C ASP A 35 8.44 7.57 -9.14
N VAL A 36 8.15 7.99 -10.38
CA VAL A 36 6.99 7.53 -11.16
C VAL A 36 6.95 6.00 -11.26
N LYS A 37 8.08 5.38 -11.63
CA LYS A 37 8.18 3.92 -11.76
C LYS A 37 8.12 3.19 -10.41
N LYS A 38 8.55 3.84 -9.31
CA LYS A 38 8.44 3.28 -7.97
C LYS A 38 6.97 3.26 -7.51
N ILE A 39 6.26 4.36 -7.76
CA ILE A 39 4.83 4.51 -7.46
C ILE A 39 4.01 3.48 -8.24
N GLU A 40 4.26 3.31 -9.54
CA GLU A 40 3.56 2.31 -10.38
C GLU A 40 3.73 0.87 -9.85
N LYS A 41 4.98 0.48 -9.55
CA LYS A 41 5.28 -0.85 -9.00
C LYS A 41 4.61 -1.08 -7.65
N PHE A 42 4.64 -0.07 -6.79
CA PHE A 42 4.04 -0.13 -5.46
C PHE A 42 2.51 -0.24 -5.52
N HIS A 43 1.88 0.56 -6.36
CA HIS A 43 0.43 0.47 -6.61
C HIS A 43 0.03 -0.92 -7.13
N SER A 44 0.80 -1.46 -8.09
CA SER A 44 0.58 -2.82 -8.61
C SER A 44 0.74 -3.91 -7.54
N GLN A 45 1.69 -3.74 -6.62
CA GLN A 45 1.88 -4.65 -5.49
C GLN A 45 0.68 -4.60 -4.53
N LEU A 46 0.20 -3.41 -4.19
CA LEU A 46 -0.98 -3.24 -3.33
C LEU A 46 -2.23 -3.87 -3.96
N MET A 47 -2.46 -3.69 -5.26
CA MET A 47 -3.58 -4.35 -5.96
C MET A 47 -3.53 -5.88 -5.85
N ARG A 48 -2.35 -6.49 -6.04
CA ARG A 48 -2.19 -7.94 -5.86
C ARG A 48 -2.48 -8.38 -4.42
N LEU A 49 -2.03 -7.59 -3.44
CA LEU A 49 -2.28 -7.89 -2.03
C LEU A 49 -3.76 -7.77 -1.66
N MET A 50 -4.49 -6.79 -2.22
CA MET A 50 -5.94 -6.63 -2.02
C MET A 50 -6.72 -7.87 -2.40
N VAL A 51 -6.51 -8.38 -3.61
CA VAL A 51 -7.17 -9.60 -4.08
C VAL A 51 -6.78 -10.81 -3.23
N ALA A 52 -5.50 -10.94 -2.88
CA ALA A 52 -5.02 -12.07 -2.07
C ALA A 52 -5.54 -12.06 -0.62
N LYS A 53 -5.64 -10.88 0.01
CA LYS A 53 -6.14 -10.73 1.39
C LYS A 53 -7.65 -10.96 1.46
N GLU A 54 -8.41 -10.45 0.48
CA GLU A 54 -9.85 -10.73 0.38
C GLU A 54 -10.11 -12.24 0.22
N SER A 55 -9.33 -12.92 -0.62
CA SER A 55 -9.39 -14.38 -0.76
C SER A 55 -9.09 -15.12 0.55
N ARG A 56 -8.08 -14.67 1.30
CA ARG A 56 -7.66 -15.29 2.57
C ARG A 56 -8.67 -15.07 3.70
N ASN A 57 -9.30 -13.90 3.76
CA ASN A 57 -10.37 -13.62 4.73
C ASN A 57 -11.64 -14.45 4.43
N VAL A 58 -12.04 -14.58 3.16
CA VAL A 58 -13.19 -15.42 2.75
C VAL A 58 -12.99 -16.89 3.13
N THR A 59 -11.75 -17.40 3.02
CA THR A 59 -11.44 -18.80 3.35
C THR A 59 -11.51 -19.06 4.86
N MET A 60 -11.14 -18.08 5.70
CA MET A 60 -11.21 -18.20 7.15
C MET A 60 -12.62 -17.99 7.72
N GLU A 61 -13.51 -17.28 7.00
CA GLU A 61 -14.92 -17.12 7.38
C GLU A 61 -15.78 -18.34 7.03
N THR A 62 -15.26 -19.28 6.24
CA THR A 62 -15.95 -20.52 5.82
C THR A 62 -15.52 -21.77 6.59
N GLU A 63 -14.63 -21.64 7.59
CA GLU A 63 -14.23 -22.70 8.53
C GLU A 63 -14.85 -22.52 9.93
#